data_AF-A0A0D2VFB4-F1
#
_entry.id   AF-A0A0D2VFB4-F1
#
_cell.length_a   1.000
_cell.length_b   1.000
_cell.length_c   1.000
_cell.angle_alpha   90.00
_cell.angle_beta   90.00
_cell.angle_gamma   90.00
#
_symmetry.space_group_name_H-M   'P 1'
#
loop_
_entity.id
_entity.type
_entity.pdbx_description
1 polymer ?
#
loop_
_entity_poly.entity_id
_entity_poly.type
_entity_poly.pdbx_seq_one_letter_code
_entity_poly.pdbx_strand_id
1 'polypeptide(L)'
;MTPAATEAALKQIPLGRFGTADEVADTVAFLVSASYITGQNIVVDGGLSNLPAYLCGIHHRDTRLYLVEDRGAASPENQSRWLSSSV
;
A
#
# COMPACT_ATOMS: atom_id res chain seq x y z
N MET A 1 -22.41 -3.49 3.13
CA MET A 1 -21.92 -2.40 2.26
C MET A 1 -23.12 -1.85 1.51
N THR A 2 -23.31 -0.53 1.46
CA THR A 2 -24.42 0.04 0.67
C THR A 2 -24.09 -0.06 -0.83
N PRO A 3 -25.10 -0.08 -1.73
CA PRO A 3 -24.85 -0.07 -3.17
C PRO A 3 -23.99 1.13 -3.60
N ALA A 4 -24.26 2.31 -3.05
CA ALA A 4 -23.47 3.52 -3.28
C ALA A 4 -22.00 3.39 -2.83
N ALA A 5 -21.75 2.77 -1.67
CA ALA A 5 -20.39 2.54 -1.19
C ALA A 5 -19.64 1.53 -2.08
N THR A 6 -20.35 0.55 -2.63
CA THR A 6 -19.79 -0.45 -3.55
C THR A 6 -19.37 0.20 -4.85
N GLU A 7 -20.23 1.02 -5.45
CA GLU A 7 -19.92 1.73 -6.69
C GLU A 7 -18.75 2.72 -6.52
N ALA A 8 -18.70 3.42 -5.38
CA ALA A 8 -17.59 4.31 -5.05
C ALA A 8 -16.26 3.55 -4.93
N ALA A 9 -16.26 2.38 -4.29
CA ALA A 9 -15.07 1.53 -4.20
C ALA A 9 -14.62 1.02 -5.57
N LEU A 10 -15.55 0.57 -6.42
CA LEU A 10 -15.21 0.07 -7.76
C LEU A 10 -14.59 1.14 -8.67
N LYS A 11 -15.00 2.40 -8.53
CA LYS A 11 -14.39 3.54 -9.27
C LYS A 11 -12.93 3.79 -8.88
N GLN A 12 -12.51 3.35 -7.70
CA GLN A 12 -11.13 3.47 -7.25
C GLN A 12 -10.25 2.30 -7.67
N ILE A 13 -10.82 1.18 -8.11
CA ILE A 13 -10.03 0.03 -8.57
C ILE A 13 -9.83 0.19 -10.08
N PRO A 14 -8.58 0.32 -10.59
CA PRO A 14 -8.34 0.42 -12.02
C PRO A 14 -8.93 -0.72 -12.86
N LEU A 15 -8.94 -1.95 -12.32
CA LEU A 15 -9.62 -3.08 -12.97
C LEU A 15 -11.16 -3.02 -12.91
N GLY A 16 -11.75 -2.06 -12.21
CA GLY A 16 -13.19 -1.82 -12.14
C GLY A 16 -14.01 -2.92 -11.45
N ARG A 17 -13.35 -3.87 -10.79
CA ARG A 17 -13.97 -5.00 -10.09
C ARG A 17 -13.19 -5.37 -8.84
N PHE A 18 -13.84 -6.05 -7.91
CA PHE A 18 -13.14 -6.70 -6.82
C PHE A 18 -12.34 -7.91 -7.33
N GLY A 19 -11.20 -8.15 -6.68
CA GLY A 19 -10.46 -9.39 -6.84
C GLY A 19 -11.23 -10.57 -6.24
N THR A 20 -10.88 -11.76 -6.71
CA THR A 20 -11.39 -13.04 -6.20
C THR A 20 -10.35 -13.72 -5.32
N ALA A 21 -10.77 -14.67 -4.48
CA ALA A 21 -9.86 -15.45 -3.67
C ALA A 21 -8.90 -16.29 -4.54
N ASP A 22 -9.37 -16.76 -5.70
CA ASP A 22 -8.58 -17.57 -6.62
C ASP A 22 -7.40 -16.77 -7.20
N GLU A 23 -7.58 -15.49 -7.52
CA GLU A 23 -6.47 -14.63 -8.02
C GLU A 23 -5.35 -14.45 -6.98
N VAL A 24 -5.72 -14.42 -5.69
CA VAL A 24 -4.73 -14.40 -4.60
C VAL A 24 -4.06 -15.78 -4.47
N ALA A 25 -4.83 -16.86 -4.56
CA ALA A 25 -4.31 -18.22 -4.48
C ALA A 25 -3.33 -18.54 -5.62
N ASP A 26 -3.64 -18.13 -6.85
CA ASP A 26 -2.78 -18.25 -8.03
C ASP A 26 -1.47 -17.49 -7.83
N THR A 27 -1.53 -16.28 -7.26
CA THR A 27 -0.33 -15.50 -6.92
C THR A 27 0.53 -16.24 -5.89
N VAL A 28 -0.08 -16.79 -4.83
CA VAL A 28 0.66 -17.57 -3.82
C VAL A 28 1.28 -18.82 -4.45
N ALA A 29 0.54 -19.55 -5.29
CA ALA A 29 1.04 -20.75 -5.98
C ALA A 29 2.26 -20.43 -6.85
N PHE A 30 2.23 -19.29 -7.56
CA PHE A 30 3.40 -18.79 -8.29
C PHE A 30 4.58 -18.51 -7.35
N LEU A 31 4.36 -17.82 -6.23
CA LEU A 31 5.43 -17.45 -5.30
C LEU A 31 6.07 -18.65 -4.60
N VAL A 32 5.30 -19.70 -4.30
CA VAL A 32 5.84 -20.95 -3.74
C VAL A 32 6.85 -21.60 -4.69
N SER A 33 6.72 -21.39 -6.00
CA SER A 33 7.68 -21.89 -6.98
C SER A 33 8.94 -21.01 -7.13
N ALA A 34 8.96 -19.81 -6.56
CA ALA A 34 10.06 -18.87 -6.72
C ALA A 34 11.17 -19.09 -5.66
N SER A 35 12.35 -19.51 -6.12
CA SER A 35 13.47 -19.89 -5.21
C SER A 35 14.29 -18.72 -4.65
N TYR A 36 14.13 -17.51 -5.21
CA TYR A 36 14.99 -16.36 -4.87
C TYR A 36 14.21 -15.07 -4.58
N ILE A 37 12.89 -15.16 -4.44
CA ILE A 37 12.05 -14.02 -4.05
C ILE A 37 11.85 -14.07 -2.54
N THR A 38 12.34 -13.07 -1.83
CA THR A 38 12.20 -12.94 -0.38
C THR A 38 12.20 -11.47 0.04
N GLY A 39 11.61 -11.18 1.20
CA GLY A 39 11.56 -9.82 1.78
C GLY A 39 10.66 -8.83 1.04
N GLN A 40 9.85 -9.31 0.09
CA GLN A 40 8.98 -8.46 -0.74
C GLN A 40 7.54 -8.44 -0.20
N ASN A 41 6.89 -7.29 -0.30
CA ASN A 41 5.45 -7.17 -0.15
C ASN A 41 4.81 -7.13 -1.54
N ILE A 42 4.00 -8.14 -1.87
CA ILE A 42 3.38 -8.27 -3.19
C ILE A 42 1.91 -7.92 -3.07
N VAL A 43 1.54 -6.80 -3.69
CA VAL A 43 0.18 -6.24 -3.63
C VAL A 43 -0.66 -6.85 -4.76
N VAL A 44 -1.81 -7.44 -4.38
CA VAL A 44 -2.79 -8.03 -5.30
C VAL A 44 -4.14 -7.34 -5.09
N ASP A 45 -4.31 -6.15 -5.68
CA ASP A 45 -5.47 -5.27 -5.39
C ASP A 45 -6.13 -4.66 -6.64
N GLY A 46 -5.80 -5.17 -7.83
CA GLY A 46 -6.33 -4.65 -9.09
C GLY A 46 -5.84 -3.24 -9.44
N GLY A 47 -4.72 -2.79 -8.85
CA GLY A 47 -4.07 -1.51 -9.13
C GLY A 47 -4.46 -0.38 -8.18
N LEU A 48 -5.20 -0.68 -7.11
CA LEU A 48 -5.67 0.32 -6.14
C LEU A 48 -4.50 1.09 -5.50
N SER A 49 -3.42 0.40 -5.14
CA SER A 49 -2.24 0.99 -4.48
C SER A 49 -1.33 1.80 -5.40
N ASN A 50 -1.52 1.75 -6.72
CA ASN A 50 -0.68 2.48 -7.69
C ASN A 50 -1.36 3.75 -8.22
N LEU A 51 -2.51 4.14 -7.66
CA LEU A 51 -3.14 5.40 -7.98
C LEU A 51 -2.40 6.57 -7.29
N PRO A 52 -2.19 7.70 -7.99
CA PRO A 52 -1.67 8.91 -7.37
C PRO A 52 -2.48 9.26 -6.11
N ALA A 53 -1.79 9.46 -4.99
CA ALA A 53 -2.37 9.72 -3.67
C ALA A 53 -3.45 10.83 -3.66
N TYR A 54 -3.31 11.83 -4.53
CA TYR A 54 -4.27 12.93 -4.66
C TYR A 54 -5.58 12.56 -5.37
N LEU A 55 -5.65 11.43 -6.08
CA LEU A 55 -6.87 10.96 -6.77
C LEU A 55 -7.80 10.14 -5.86
N CYS A 56 -7.26 9.53 -4.79
CA CYS A 56 -8.02 8.68 -3.86
C CYS A 56 -8.33 9.37 -2.52
N GLY A 57 -7.97 10.65 -2.33
CA GLY A 57 -8.15 11.33 -1.03
C GLY A 57 -7.33 10.72 0.12
N ILE A 58 -6.49 9.73 -0.18
CA ILE A 58 -5.53 9.13 0.73
C ILE A 58 -4.26 9.97 0.64
N HIS A 59 -3.99 10.79 1.66
CA HIS A 59 -2.66 11.36 1.85
C HIS A 59 -1.71 10.19 2.16
N HIS A 60 -1.08 9.61 1.14
CA HIS A 60 0.11 8.79 1.32
C HIS A 60 1.18 9.71 1.89
N ARG A 61 1.26 9.77 3.22
CA ARG A 61 2.57 9.86 3.86
C ARG A 61 3.21 8.52 3.54
N ASP A 62 4.00 8.51 2.48
CA ASP A 62 4.86 7.39 2.13
C ASP A 62 5.54 6.82 3.37
N THR A 63 6.07 5.61 3.23
CA THR A 63 7.17 5.09 4.05
C THR A 63 6.75 4.34 5.30
N ARG A 64 6.79 3.01 5.20
CA ARG A 64 7.29 2.06 6.20
C ARG A 64 7.43 2.65 7.62
N LEU A 65 6.32 2.66 8.36
CA LEU A 65 6.32 2.96 9.79
C LEU A 65 6.93 1.77 10.54
N TYR A 66 8.24 1.80 10.76
CA TYR A 66 8.80 1.11 11.90
C TYR A 66 8.32 1.85 13.15
N LEU A 67 7.75 1.13 14.11
CA LEU A 67 7.50 1.65 15.44
C LEU A 67 8.86 2.06 16.04
N VAL A 68 9.19 3.35 15.97
CA VAL A 68 10.16 3.98 16.84
C VAL A 68 9.35 4.42 18.06
N GLU A 69 9.66 3.84 19.22
CA GLU A 69 9.04 4.24 20.48
C GLU A 69 9.27 5.74 20.72
N ASP A 70 8.17 6.45 20.89
CA ASP A 70 8.10 7.89 21.03
C ASP A 70 8.78 8.35 22.33
N ARG A 71 9.97 8.96 22.20
CA ARG A 71 10.50 9.84 23.25
C ARG A 71 10.61 11.26 22.73
N GLY A 72 9.47 11.95 22.70
CA GLY A 72 9.41 13.37 23.00
C GLY A 72 8.98 14.26 21.82
N ALA A 73 7.79 14.82 21.98
CA ALA A 73 7.20 15.98 21.30
C ALA A 73 8.10 16.74 20.30
N ALA A 74 7.77 16.62 19.01
CA ALA A 74 8.41 17.36 17.93
C ALA A 74 7.93 18.82 17.87
N SER A 75 8.87 19.75 18.01
CA SER A 75 8.72 21.19 17.79
C SER A 75 8.97 21.53 16.29
N PRO A 76 8.38 22.60 15.73
CA PRO A 76 8.35 22.88 14.28
C PRO A 76 9.71 23.10 13.61
N GLU A 77 10.78 23.35 14.35
CA GLU A 77 12.11 23.74 13.82
C GLU A 77 12.95 22.60 13.24
N ASN A 78 12.60 21.32 13.44
CA ASN A 78 13.49 20.19 13.13
C ASN A 78 13.17 19.47 11.80
N GLN A 79 12.56 20.15 10.82
CA GLN A 79 12.09 19.54 9.57
C GLN A 79 13.21 19.30 8.53
N SER A 80 14.41 19.83 8.70
CA SER A 80 15.45 19.85 7.66
C SER A 80 16.55 18.80 7.79
N ARG A 81 16.41 17.80 8.67
CA ARG A 81 17.46 16.80 8.94
C ARG A 81 16.98 15.35 8.79
N TRP A 82 16.47 15.00 7.62
CA TRP A 82 16.25 13.61 7.23
C TRP A 82 17.31 13.23 6.20
N LEU A 83 18.45 12.76 6.72
CA LEU A 83 19.53 12.20 5.91
C LEU A 83 19.04 10.93 5.22
N SER A 84 19.17 10.91 3.90
CA SER A 84 19.06 9.70 3.10
C SER A 84 20.07 8.67 3.61
N SER A 85 19.59 7.51 4.01
CA SER A 85 20.39 6.30 3.88
C SER A 85 19.50 5.20 3.35
N SER A 86 19.63 4.97 2.04
CA SER A 86 19.14 3.75 1.41
C SER A 86 19.87 2.56 2.03
N VAL A 87 19.09 1.58 2.47
CA VAL A 87 19.47 0.17 2.51
C VAL A 87 18.45 -0.59 1.68
#